data_AF-A0A3B6TPA3-F1
#
_entry.id   AF-A0A3B6TPA3-F1
#
_cell.length_a   1.000
_cell.length_b   1.000
_cell.length_c   1.000
_cell.angle_alpha   90.00
_cell.angle_beta   90.00
_cell.angle_gamma   90.00
#
_symmetry.space_group_name_H-M   'P 1'
#
loop_
_entity.id
_entity.type
_entity.pdbx_description
1 polymer ?
#
loop_
_entity_poly.entity_id
_entity_poly.type
_entity_poly.pdbx_seq_one_letter_code
_entity_poly.pdbx_strand_id
1 'polypeptide(L)'
;MGVAGHNDPLLGETTCGSLLQQLQLIWDEVGESDDDRDKMLLQLEQECLDVYRRKVDQASSSRARLLQQLANSKSELTRLLSSLGELSISGVIVPDKTTGTIKEQLAATSPFLEQLCRKKEKRVKEFADVQLQIQTIRGEIAGTLQVGDHLEMPHVNEDDLSMKKLNEFLFELQALQKEKSDRLHKILDFVSSVHDLCSVLGMDFLATVTEVHPSLIDSVGAHSKSVSDETISRLSKMVTELKEEKVKRLGKIQALASQLTDLWNLMDATVEERQLFDHVTCNMSSTLDRVTVPGALALDVIDQAEHEVERLDQLKASRMKDIAFKRQTELEDIYAQAHIAIDTSAARDRILSVIDSSMFEPSELLADMENQILKAKEEASSRKDILEKVDRWMLACEEESWLEDYSRDDNRYSATRGAHLNLKRAEKARVLVNKIPAIVDMLVAKTQAWEQEHNTAFTYDGVALLAMLDEYRILRQEKEEEKRRMRDQKKINDQLAAEQEKLFGSKPSPARPQSAKKLPGPRANGGAVNGTPNRRLSVQQQNGVRSASRDGRRESVRPSAPVNYVAIAKDDAASQASST
;
A
#
# COMPACT_ATOMS: atom_id res chain seq x y z
N MET A 1 65.66 -31.00 70.32
CA MET A 1 67.13 -30.99 70.24
C MET A 1 67.67 -31.28 71.62
N GLY A 2 68.30 -32.45 71.79
CA GLY A 2 69.06 -32.76 72.98
C GLY A 2 70.44 -32.11 72.89
N VAL A 3 70.82 -31.40 73.94
CA VAL A 3 72.21 -30.97 74.16
C VAL A 3 72.60 -31.54 75.51
N ALA A 4 73.35 -32.63 75.46
CA ALA A 4 74.20 -33.07 76.56
C ALA A 4 75.46 -32.20 76.55
N GLY A 5 75.89 -31.76 77.72
CA GLY A 5 77.09 -30.94 77.83
C GLY A 5 77.47 -30.60 79.27
N HIS A 6 78.17 -31.56 79.90
CA HIS A 6 79.21 -31.38 80.91
C HIS A 6 78.82 -30.82 82.30
N ASN A 7 78.80 -31.76 83.25
CA ASN A 7 79.03 -31.50 84.67
C ASN A 7 80.46 -30.99 84.86
N ASP A 8 80.59 -29.78 85.39
CA ASP A 8 81.81 -29.25 85.97
C ASP A 8 81.57 -29.10 87.50
N PRO A 9 82.17 -29.94 88.35
CA PRO A 9 82.04 -29.82 89.80
C PRO A 9 83.17 -28.92 90.34
N LEU A 10 82.81 -27.97 91.22
CA LEU A 10 83.69 -27.12 92.06
C LEU A 10 83.77 -25.62 91.69
N LEU A 11 82.63 -24.95 91.59
CA LEU A 11 82.49 -23.62 92.20
C LEU A 11 81.78 -23.84 93.54
N GLY A 12 82.50 -23.71 94.65
CA GLY A 12 81.90 -23.75 95.98
C GLY A 12 80.78 -22.70 96.04
N GLU A 13 79.55 -23.15 96.23
CA GLU A 13 78.39 -22.26 96.35
C GLU A 13 78.65 -21.30 97.52
N THR A 14 78.87 -20.02 97.20
CA THR A 14 78.84 -18.94 98.18
C THR A 14 77.41 -18.84 98.70
N THR A 15 77.13 -19.60 99.76
CA THR A 15 75.84 -19.56 100.44
C THR A 15 75.77 -18.33 101.34
N CYS A 16 74.56 -17.80 101.55
CA CYS A 16 74.35 -16.69 102.49
C CYS A 16 74.99 -17.01 103.86
N GLY A 17 74.89 -18.26 104.32
CA GLY A 17 75.52 -18.71 105.57
C GLY A 17 77.06 -18.65 105.57
N SER A 18 77.72 -19.04 104.46
CA SER A 18 79.19 -18.98 104.36
C SER A 18 79.73 -17.54 104.33
N LEU A 19 79.02 -16.60 103.69
CA LEU A 19 79.39 -15.19 103.64
C LEU A 19 79.15 -14.51 105.00
N LEU A 20 78.08 -14.89 105.70
CA LEU A 20 77.77 -14.37 107.03
C LEU A 20 78.77 -14.86 108.08
N GLN A 21 79.30 -16.09 107.95
CA GLN A 21 80.37 -16.60 108.81
C GLN A 21 81.73 -15.95 108.52
N GLN A 22 82.01 -15.58 107.26
CA GLN A 22 83.17 -14.75 106.91
C GLN A 22 83.05 -13.33 107.48
N LEU A 23 81.86 -12.73 107.41
CA LEU A 23 81.54 -11.45 108.05
C LEU A 23 81.71 -11.54 109.57
N GLN A 24 81.24 -12.67 110.15
CA GLN A 24 81.61 -13.29 111.43
C GLN A 24 83.05 -12.99 111.86
N LEU A 25 83.96 -13.66 111.17
CA LEU A 25 85.39 -13.64 111.44
C LEU A 25 86.01 -12.24 111.24
N ILE A 26 85.58 -11.51 110.20
CA ILE A 26 86.11 -10.16 109.92
C ILE A 26 85.71 -9.18 111.02
N TRP A 27 84.47 -9.24 111.51
CA TRP A 27 84.03 -8.39 112.61
C TRP A 27 84.76 -8.71 113.92
N ASP A 28 85.04 -9.99 114.17
CA ASP A 28 85.84 -10.44 115.33
C ASP A 28 87.31 -9.97 115.24
N GLU A 29 87.88 -9.91 114.03
CA GLU A 29 89.24 -9.41 113.77
C GLU A 29 89.35 -7.88 113.89
N VAL A 30 88.33 -7.13 113.45
CA VAL A 30 88.31 -5.66 113.45
C VAL A 30 87.88 -5.09 114.81
N GLY A 31 87.13 -5.85 115.60
CA GLY A 31 86.63 -5.43 116.92
C GLY A 31 85.34 -4.60 116.85
N GLU A 32 84.44 -4.91 115.91
CA GLU A 32 83.14 -4.22 115.76
C GLU A 32 82.24 -4.43 117.00
N SER A 33 81.49 -3.39 117.37
CA SER A 33 80.60 -3.43 118.54
C SER A 33 79.37 -4.32 118.25
N ASP A 34 78.82 -4.95 119.29
CA ASP A 34 77.60 -5.77 119.15
C ASP A 34 76.43 -4.95 118.56
N ASP A 35 76.31 -3.67 118.93
CA ASP A 35 75.29 -2.75 118.41
C ASP A 35 75.46 -2.46 116.89
N ASP A 36 76.70 -2.27 116.41
CA ASP A 36 76.99 -2.03 114.99
C ASP A 36 76.85 -3.31 114.15
N ARG A 37 77.18 -4.47 114.71
CA ARG A 37 76.97 -5.80 114.10
C ARG A 37 75.47 -6.08 113.94
N ASP A 38 74.67 -5.87 114.98
CA ASP A 38 73.21 -6.01 114.92
C ASP A 38 72.61 -5.05 113.89
N LYS A 39 73.10 -3.81 113.81
CA LYS A 39 72.66 -2.83 112.80
C LYS A 39 73.01 -3.26 111.37
N MET A 40 74.22 -3.77 111.13
CA MET A 40 74.63 -4.28 109.82
C MET A 40 73.86 -5.55 109.43
N LEU A 41 73.60 -6.45 110.37
CA LEU A 41 72.74 -7.63 110.15
C LEU A 41 71.30 -7.24 109.82
N LEU A 42 70.71 -6.30 110.55
CA LEU A 42 69.37 -5.76 110.26
C LEU A 42 69.31 -5.10 108.88
N GLN A 43 70.36 -4.38 108.47
CA GLN A 43 70.44 -3.81 107.12
C GLN A 43 70.49 -4.90 106.04
N LEU A 44 71.29 -5.95 106.24
CA LEU A 44 71.37 -7.09 105.31
C LEU A 44 70.03 -7.83 105.22
N GLU A 45 69.35 -8.05 106.35
CA GLU A 45 68.01 -8.62 106.40
C GLU A 45 66.99 -7.76 105.64
N GLN A 46 67.04 -6.44 105.81
CA GLN A 46 66.16 -5.50 105.11
C GLN A 46 66.42 -5.50 103.60
N GLU A 47 67.68 -5.49 103.16
CA GLU A 47 68.04 -5.56 101.75
C GLU A 47 67.62 -6.90 101.12
N CYS A 48 67.80 -8.02 101.81
CA CYS A 48 67.30 -9.34 101.41
C CYS A 48 65.78 -9.35 101.30
N LEU A 49 65.06 -8.80 102.29
CA LEU A 49 63.60 -8.67 102.26
C LEU A 49 63.11 -7.82 101.08
N ASP A 50 63.79 -6.72 100.77
CA ASP A 50 63.42 -5.85 99.65
C ASP A 50 63.71 -6.48 98.28
N VAL A 51 64.74 -7.33 98.17
CA VAL A 51 64.95 -8.20 96.99
C VAL A 51 63.81 -9.21 96.87
N TYR A 52 63.45 -9.90 97.96
CA TYR A 52 62.34 -10.87 97.96
C TYR A 52 61.00 -10.20 97.61
N ARG A 53 60.66 -9.05 98.20
CA ARG A 53 59.46 -8.27 97.87
C ARG A 53 59.43 -7.91 96.39
N ARG A 54 60.51 -7.34 95.85
CA ARG A 54 60.60 -7.02 94.41
C ARG A 54 60.38 -8.25 93.52
N LYS A 55 60.94 -9.41 93.87
CA LYS A 55 60.74 -10.65 93.11
C LYS A 55 59.31 -11.17 93.20
N VAL A 56 58.68 -11.08 94.37
CA VAL A 56 57.27 -11.40 94.57
C VAL A 56 56.38 -10.44 93.78
N ASP A 57 56.64 -9.14 93.82
CA ASP A 57 55.88 -8.13 93.07
C ASP A 57 56.03 -8.32 91.56
N GLN A 58 57.23 -8.64 91.09
CA GLN A 58 57.50 -8.95 89.68
C GLN A 58 56.77 -10.23 89.24
N ALA A 59 56.78 -11.28 90.07
CA ALA A 59 56.04 -12.51 89.81
C ALA A 59 54.51 -12.30 89.86
N SER A 60 54.02 -11.50 90.81
CA SER A 60 52.61 -11.13 90.97
C SER A 60 52.11 -10.32 89.76
N SER A 61 52.88 -9.32 89.33
CA SER A 61 52.59 -8.51 88.13
C SER A 61 52.59 -9.36 86.86
N SER A 62 53.57 -10.28 86.73
CA SER A 62 53.62 -11.24 85.62
C SER A 62 52.41 -12.17 85.60
N ARG A 63 51.99 -12.67 86.77
CA ARG A 63 50.79 -13.49 86.94
C ARG A 63 49.52 -12.72 86.57
N ALA A 64 49.36 -11.49 87.03
CA ALA A 64 48.22 -10.63 86.70
C ALA A 64 48.13 -10.39 85.18
N ARG A 65 49.25 -10.11 84.52
CA ARG A 65 49.31 -9.95 83.06
C ARG A 65 48.89 -11.22 82.32
N LEU A 66 49.35 -12.40 82.76
CA LEU A 66 48.97 -13.68 82.14
C LEU A 66 47.49 -13.99 82.34
N LEU A 67 46.91 -13.69 83.51
CA LEU A 67 45.47 -13.84 83.76
C LEU A 67 44.65 -12.90 82.86
N GLN A 68 45.09 -11.66 82.67
CA GLN A 68 44.44 -10.72 81.77
C GLN A 68 44.48 -11.20 80.32
N GLN A 69 45.64 -11.68 79.84
CA GLN A 69 45.76 -12.25 78.50
C GLN A 69 44.83 -13.46 78.32
N LEU A 70 44.73 -14.33 79.33
CA LEU A 70 43.83 -15.47 79.28
C LEU A 70 42.37 -15.01 79.22
N ALA A 71 41.96 -14.04 80.03
CA ALA A 71 40.60 -13.48 80.00
C ALA A 71 40.28 -12.87 78.62
N ASN A 72 41.20 -12.08 78.06
CA ASN A 72 41.06 -11.49 76.73
C ASN A 72 40.91 -12.58 75.66
N SER A 73 41.78 -13.59 75.67
CA SER A 73 41.73 -14.71 74.71
C SER A 73 40.42 -15.49 74.78
N LYS A 74 39.88 -15.72 75.98
CA LYS A 74 38.58 -16.38 76.17
C LYS A 74 37.43 -15.51 75.65
N SER A 75 37.44 -14.21 75.95
CA SER A 75 36.42 -13.28 75.46
C SER A 75 36.41 -13.17 73.93
N GLU A 76 37.59 -13.17 73.32
CA GLU A 76 37.74 -13.15 71.87
C GLU A 76 37.23 -14.46 71.24
N LEU A 77 37.49 -15.60 71.88
CA LEU A 77 36.99 -16.90 71.44
C LEU A 77 35.45 -16.92 71.46
N THR A 78 34.82 -16.45 72.54
CA THR A 78 33.35 -16.33 72.62
C THR A 78 32.80 -15.38 71.56
N ARG A 79 33.46 -14.25 71.31
CA ARG A 79 33.07 -13.29 70.27
C ARG A 79 33.16 -13.90 68.87
N LEU A 80 34.26 -14.57 68.55
CA LEU A 80 34.46 -15.23 67.26
C LEU A 80 33.45 -16.36 67.04
N LEU A 81 33.21 -17.20 68.04
CA LEU A 81 32.18 -18.25 68.00
C LEU A 81 30.79 -17.66 67.75
N SER A 82 30.44 -16.59 68.47
CA SER A 82 29.16 -15.90 68.29
C SER A 82 29.03 -15.33 66.87
N SER A 83 30.05 -14.63 66.38
CA SER A 83 30.05 -14.06 65.02
C SER A 83 29.96 -15.12 63.93
N LEU A 84 30.59 -16.28 64.11
CA LEU A 84 30.51 -17.39 63.15
C LEU A 84 29.23 -18.24 63.30
N GLY A 85 28.40 -17.96 64.32
CA GLY A 85 27.21 -18.74 64.65
C GLY A 85 27.54 -20.17 65.09
N GLU A 86 28.73 -20.40 65.64
CA GLU A 86 29.21 -21.72 66.06
C GLU A 86 29.10 -21.88 67.57
N LEU A 87 28.53 -23.00 68.02
CA LEU A 87 28.42 -23.33 69.43
C LEU A 87 29.67 -24.05 69.97
N SER A 88 30.51 -24.63 69.10
CA SER A 88 31.73 -25.34 69.48
C SER A 88 32.65 -25.57 68.26
N ILE A 89 33.96 -25.59 68.49
CA ILE A 89 34.95 -26.00 67.48
C ILE A 89 34.97 -27.53 67.42
N SER A 90 34.48 -28.12 66.32
CA SER A 90 34.68 -29.55 66.00
C SER A 90 34.45 -30.53 67.17
N GLY A 91 33.35 -30.37 67.92
CA GLY A 91 32.99 -31.28 69.03
C GLY A 91 33.89 -31.21 70.28
N VAL A 92 34.88 -30.32 70.31
CA VAL A 92 35.70 -30.05 71.49
C VAL A 92 35.09 -28.89 72.25
N ILE A 93 34.47 -29.22 73.37
CA ILE A 93 34.10 -28.27 74.44
C ILE A 93 35.36 -27.43 74.69
N VAL A 94 35.26 -26.10 74.56
CA VAL A 94 36.26 -25.15 75.06
C VAL A 94 36.76 -25.72 76.38
N PRO A 95 38.06 -26.02 76.58
CA PRO A 95 38.49 -26.76 77.74
C PRO A 95 38.13 -25.96 79.00
N ASP A 96 36.97 -26.29 79.57
CA ASP A 96 36.45 -25.71 80.80
C ASP A 96 37.26 -26.22 82.00
N LYS A 97 38.07 -27.24 81.74
CA LYS A 97 39.05 -27.75 82.68
C LYS A 97 40.25 -26.82 82.67
N THR A 98 40.29 -25.98 83.69
CA THR A 98 41.46 -25.27 84.26
C THR A 98 42.61 -26.21 84.67
N THR A 99 42.82 -27.31 83.96
CA THR A 99 43.88 -28.29 84.23
C THR A 99 45.14 -27.83 83.52
N GLY A 100 46.09 -27.32 84.31
CA GLY A 100 47.39 -26.84 83.83
C GLY A 100 47.70 -25.43 84.30
N THR A 101 48.95 -25.02 84.14
CA THR A 101 49.44 -23.66 84.44
C THR A 101 48.81 -22.62 83.50
N ILE A 102 48.79 -21.34 83.90
CA ILE A 102 48.23 -20.26 83.05
C ILE A 102 48.91 -20.21 81.67
N LYS A 103 50.21 -20.52 81.60
CA LYS A 103 50.96 -20.60 80.35
C LYS A 103 50.51 -21.76 79.46
N GLU A 104 50.24 -22.93 80.03
CA GLU A 104 49.73 -24.09 79.30
C GLU A 104 48.31 -23.82 78.78
N GLN A 105 47.46 -23.16 79.56
CA GLN A 105 46.11 -22.77 79.13
C GLN A 105 46.13 -21.76 77.97
N LEU A 106 47.03 -20.77 78.01
CA LEU A 106 47.25 -19.84 76.89
C LEU A 106 47.78 -20.56 75.64
N ALA A 107 48.77 -21.44 75.80
CA ALA A 107 49.32 -22.23 74.71
C ALA A 107 48.26 -23.15 74.06
N ALA A 108 47.37 -23.74 74.87
CA ALA A 108 46.27 -24.55 74.39
C ALA A 108 45.18 -23.72 73.66
N THR A 109 44.92 -22.48 74.09
CA THR A 109 43.89 -21.61 73.49
C THR A 109 44.34 -20.97 72.17
N SER A 110 45.64 -20.70 72.02
CA SER A 110 46.22 -20.05 70.84
C SER A 110 45.86 -20.69 69.48
N PRO A 111 46.01 -22.01 69.26
CA PRO A 111 45.70 -22.62 67.95
C PRO A 111 44.21 -22.53 67.59
N PHE A 112 43.31 -22.56 68.58
CA PHE A 112 41.86 -22.43 68.35
C PHE A 112 41.49 -21.01 67.90
N LEU A 113 42.08 -19.99 68.53
CA LEU A 113 41.90 -18.60 68.10
C LEU A 113 42.41 -18.39 66.67
N GLU A 114 43.59 -18.90 66.35
CA GLU A 114 44.15 -18.79 65.01
C GLU A 114 43.27 -19.49 63.96
N GLN A 115 42.73 -20.67 64.29
CA GLN A 115 41.80 -21.39 63.42
C GLN A 115 40.50 -20.60 63.19
N LEU A 116 39.90 -20.04 64.24
CA LEU A 116 38.68 -19.23 64.11
C LEU A 116 38.93 -17.93 63.35
N CYS A 117 40.08 -17.27 63.55
CA CYS A 117 40.46 -16.07 62.79
C CYS A 117 40.57 -16.38 61.29
N ARG A 118 41.27 -17.46 60.92
CA ARG A 118 41.36 -17.91 59.52
C ARG A 118 40.00 -18.25 58.93
N LYS A 119 39.11 -18.86 59.72
CA LYS A 119 37.73 -19.17 59.30
C LYS A 119 36.92 -17.90 59.09
N LYS A 120 37.05 -16.92 59.98
CA LYS A 120 36.45 -15.59 59.85
C LYS A 120 36.90 -14.90 58.58
N GLU A 121 38.21 -14.82 58.32
CA GLU A 121 38.75 -14.20 57.10
C GLU A 121 38.21 -14.85 55.82
N LYS A 122 38.16 -16.19 55.78
CA LYS A 122 37.55 -16.92 54.65
C LYS A 122 36.08 -16.57 54.49
N ARG A 123 35.32 -16.56 55.58
CA ARG A 123 33.90 -16.26 55.57
C ARG A 123 33.62 -14.82 55.14
N VAL A 124 34.40 -13.85 55.62
CA VAL A 124 34.30 -12.45 55.18
C VAL A 124 34.50 -12.33 53.67
N LYS A 125 35.50 -13.03 53.10
CA LYS A 125 35.70 -13.07 51.64
C LYS A 125 34.49 -13.69 50.91
N GLU A 126 33.99 -14.84 51.39
CA GLU A 126 32.79 -15.47 50.81
C GLU A 126 31.58 -14.53 50.81
N PHE A 127 31.32 -13.82 51.92
CA PHE A 127 30.25 -12.83 52.00
C PHE A 127 30.46 -11.66 51.03
N ALA A 128 31.68 -11.11 50.96
CA ALA A 128 32.00 -10.02 50.06
C ALA A 128 31.77 -10.42 48.59
N ASP A 129 32.23 -11.61 48.20
CA ASP A 129 32.08 -12.14 46.83
C ASP A 129 30.61 -12.35 46.46
N VAL A 130 29.81 -12.93 47.37
CA VAL A 130 28.37 -13.17 47.13
C VAL A 130 27.59 -11.86 47.09
N GLN A 131 27.84 -10.94 48.02
CA GLN A 131 27.19 -9.64 48.05
C GLN A 131 27.53 -8.79 46.82
N LEU A 132 28.79 -8.86 46.34
CA LEU A 132 29.20 -8.18 45.12
C LEU A 132 28.40 -8.70 43.93
N GLN A 133 28.32 -10.03 43.76
CA GLN A 133 27.54 -10.64 42.68
C GLN A 133 26.06 -10.24 42.74
N ILE A 134 25.46 -10.20 43.93
CA ILE A 134 24.08 -9.74 44.13
C ILE A 134 23.93 -8.28 43.68
N GLN A 135 24.83 -7.39 44.10
CA GLN A 135 24.80 -5.97 43.71
C GLN A 135 25.00 -5.78 42.21
N THR A 136 25.91 -6.52 41.59
CA THR A 136 26.13 -6.49 40.14
C THR A 136 24.86 -6.89 39.39
N ILE A 137 24.26 -8.04 39.71
CA ILE A 137 23.04 -8.51 39.02
C ILE A 137 21.88 -7.53 39.23
N ARG A 138 21.71 -7.01 40.46
CA ARG A 138 20.68 -5.99 40.74
C ARG A 138 20.90 -4.72 39.93
N GLY A 139 22.14 -4.27 39.82
CA GLY A 139 22.52 -3.11 39.03
C GLY A 139 22.25 -3.28 37.54
N GLU A 140 22.58 -4.45 36.98
CA GLU A 140 22.30 -4.80 35.59
C GLU A 140 20.78 -4.86 35.31
N ILE A 141 20.01 -5.43 36.24
CA ILE A 141 18.54 -5.51 36.16
C ILE A 141 17.90 -4.12 36.22
N ALA A 142 18.37 -3.27 37.13
CA ALA A 142 17.88 -1.89 37.26
C ALA A 142 18.37 -0.97 36.12
N GLY A 143 19.35 -1.40 35.33
CA GLY A 143 19.99 -0.59 34.28
C GLY A 143 20.89 0.52 34.84
N THR A 144 21.24 0.48 36.13
CA THR A 144 22.16 1.45 36.76
C THR A 144 23.63 1.12 36.47
N LEU A 145 23.91 -0.14 36.12
CA LEU A 145 25.24 -0.65 35.80
C LEU A 145 25.20 -1.36 34.45
N GLN A 146 26.19 -1.10 33.61
CA GLN A 146 26.42 -1.85 32.38
C GLN A 146 27.17 -3.16 32.71
N VAL A 147 27.04 -4.16 31.82
CA VAL A 147 27.78 -5.41 31.96
C VAL A 147 29.28 -5.11 31.95
N GLY A 148 29.95 -5.38 33.08
CA GLY A 148 31.39 -5.18 33.24
C GLY A 148 31.81 -3.94 34.04
N ASP A 149 30.86 -3.17 34.57
CA ASP A 149 31.17 -2.06 35.48
C ASP A 149 31.75 -2.56 36.81
N HIS A 150 32.81 -1.91 37.28
CA HIS A 150 33.46 -2.22 38.54
C HIS A 150 32.72 -1.59 39.72
N LEU A 151 32.14 -2.45 40.56
CA LEU A 151 31.56 -2.09 41.85
C LEU A 151 32.62 -2.11 42.96
N GLU A 152 32.53 -1.15 43.89
CA GLU A 152 33.29 -1.21 45.14
C GLU A 152 32.91 -2.45 45.95
N MET A 153 33.88 -2.97 46.73
CA MET A 153 33.65 -4.12 47.59
C MET A 153 32.58 -3.81 48.64
N PRO A 154 31.52 -4.65 48.75
CA PRO A 154 30.50 -4.45 49.75
C PRO A 154 31.07 -4.50 51.16
N HIS A 155 30.58 -3.63 52.04
CA HIS A 155 30.91 -3.70 53.46
C HIS A 155 30.22 -4.92 54.10
N VAL A 156 31.00 -5.94 54.46
CA VAL A 156 30.50 -7.15 55.13
C VAL A 156 30.22 -6.86 56.60
N ASN A 157 29.04 -7.24 57.07
CA ASN A 157 28.74 -7.22 58.50
C ASN A 157 29.51 -8.35 59.21
N GLU A 158 30.55 -8.00 59.96
CA GLU A 158 31.38 -8.97 60.68
C GLU A 158 30.72 -9.50 61.97
N ASP A 159 29.60 -8.92 62.41
CA ASP A 159 28.90 -9.34 63.62
C ASP A 159 28.09 -10.63 63.42
N ASP A 160 27.68 -10.93 62.18
CA ASP A 160 26.95 -12.16 61.81
C ASP A 160 27.49 -12.75 60.49
N LEU A 161 28.46 -13.65 60.65
CA LEU A 161 29.09 -14.47 59.61
C LEU A 161 28.59 -15.92 59.65
N SER A 162 27.40 -16.14 60.22
CA SER A 162 26.81 -17.46 60.39
C SER A 162 26.52 -18.15 59.05
N MET A 163 26.55 -19.48 59.04
CA MET A 163 26.17 -20.26 57.85
C MET A 163 24.72 -20.00 57.42
N LYS A 164 23.84 -19.71 58.37
CA LYS A 164 22.44 -19.38 58.07
C LYS A 164 22.36 -18.10 57.24
N LYS A 165 23.05 -17.04 57.67
CA LYS A 165 23.09 -15.77 56.94
C LYS A 165 23.76 -15.90 55.57
N LEU A 166 24.84 -16.67 55.48
CA LEU A 166 25.48 -16.94 54.19
C LEU A 166 24.53 -17.67 53.24
N ASN A 167 23.81 -18.69 53.73
CA ASN A 167 22.83 -19.41 52.93
C ASN A 167 21.68 -18.50 52.45
N GLU A 168 21.21 -17.54 53.27
CA GLU A 168 20.21 -16.56 52.84
C GLU A 168 20.70 -15.75 51.62
N PHE A 169 21.93 -15.24 51.66
CA PHE A 169 22.51 -14.53 50.50
C PHE A 169 22.74 -15.46 49.30
N LEU A 170 23.12 -16.72 49.52
CA LEU A 170 23.25 -17.69 48.43
C LEU A 170 21.90 -18.00 47.77
N PHE A 171 20.82 -18.12 48.54
CA PHE A 171 19.47 -18.28 48.00
C PHE A 171 19.02 -17.05 47.20
N GLU A 172 19.30 -15.86 47.71
CA GLU A 172 19.04 -14.60 47.02
C GLU A 172 19.82 -14.50 45.70
N LEU A 173 21.12 -14.84 45.72
CA LEU A 173 21.95 -14.89 44.53
C LEU A 173 21.41 -15.89 43.50
N GLN A 174 21.02 -17.09 43.93
CA GLN A 174 20.44 -18.10 43.03
C GLN A 174 19.11 -17.60 42.41
N ALA A 175 18.26 -16.94 43.19
CA ALA A 175 17.02 -16.36 42.69
C ALA A 175 17.28 -15.26 41.65
N LEU A 176 18.25 -14.37 41.90
CA LEU A 176 18.64 -13.31 40.96
C LEU A 176 19.31 -13.86 39.69
N GLN A 177 20.13 -14.89 39.80
CA GLN A 177 20.71 -15.57 38.64
C GLN A 177 19.62 -16.21 37.77
N LYS A 178 18.62 -16.83 38.40
CA LYS A 178 17.44 -17.36 37.69
C LYS A 178 16.67 -16.23 37.01
N GLU A 179 16.40 -15.13 37.71
CA GLU A 179 15.70 -13.97 37.14
C GLU A 179 16.46 -13.39 35.94
N LYS A 180 17.80 -13.24 36.03
CA LYS A 180 18.64 -12.80 34.92
C LYS A 180 18.53 -13.73 33.71
N SER A 181 18.51 -15.04 33.93
CA SER A 181 18.33 -16.03 32.87
C SER A 181 16.94 -15.93 32.22
N ASP A 182 15.88 -15.81 33.03
CA ASP A 182 14.50 -15.68 32.56
C ASP A 182 14.31 -14.39 31.75
N ARG A 183 14.92 -13.28 32.19
CA ARG A 183 14.95 -12.00 31.47
C ARG A 183 15.67 -12.11 30.13
N LEU A 184 16.83 -12.76 30.10
CA LEU A 184 17.58 -12.96 28.86
C LEU A 184 16.77 -13.77 27.84
N HIS A 185 16.08 -14.83 28.29
CA HIS A 185 15.20 -15.62 27.42
C HIS A 185 14.08 -14.76 26.84
N LYS A 186 13.39 -13.98 27.69
CA LYS A 186 12.34 -13.05 27.26
C LYS A 186 12.83 -12.01 26.25
N ILE A 187 14.05 -11.50 26.43
CA ILE A 187 14.69 -10.57 25.48
C ILE A 187 14.93 -11.26 24.13
N LEU A 188 15.46 -12.48 24.14
CA LEU A 188 15.67 -13.24 22.91
C LEU A 188 14.35 -13.51 22.17
N ASP A 189 13.28 -13.83 22.90
CA ASP A 189 11.94 -14.01 22.33
C ASP A 189 11.41 -12.72 21.69
N PHE A 190 11.61 -11.57 22.34
CA PHE A 190 11.25 -10.28 21.76
C PHE A 190 12.09 -9.92 20.54
N VAL A 191 13.41 -10.15 20.58
CA VAL A 191 14.29 -9.89 19.43
C VAL A 191 13.91 -10.78 18.24
N SER A 192 13.59 -12.06 18.48
CA SER A 192 13.06 -12.96 17.44
C SER A 192 11.73 -12.44 16.89
N SER A 193 10.83 -11.98 17.77
CA SER A 193 9.55 -11.39 17.35
C SER A 193 9.74 -10.14 16.50
N VAL A 194 10.68 -9.26 16.87
CA VAL A 194 11.02 -8.05 16.09
C VAL A 194 11.60 -8.45 14.74
N HIS A 195 12.50 -9.44 14.69
CA HIS A 195 13.06 -9.96 13.45
C HIS A 195 11.96 -10.44 12.50
N ASP A 196 11.05 -11.29 12.99
CA ASP A 196 9.99 -11.86 12.18
C ASP A 196 9.00 -10.79 11.68
N LEU A 197 8.69 -9.81 12.53
CA LEU A 197 7.85 -8.67 12.15
C LEU A 197 8.54 -7.78 11.11
N CYS A 198 9.82 -7.43 11.30
CA CYS A 198 10.58 -6.63 10.35
C CYS A 198 10.72 -7.33 9.00
N SER A 199 10.97 -8.64 9.00
CA SER A 199 11.06 -9.46 7.81
C SER A 199 9.78 -9.37 6.98
N VAL A 200 8.60 -9.54 7.60
CA VAL A 200 7.31 -9.44 6.90
C VAL A 200 6.99 -8.01 6.44
N LEU A 201 7.32 -7.01 7.25
CA LEU A 201 7.09 -5.58 6.97
C LEU A 201 8.12 -4.97 6.00
N GLY A 202 9.16 -5.71 5.62
CA GLY A 202 10.27 -5.18 4.80
C GLY A 202 11.04 -4.05 5.49
N MET A 203 11.15 -4.08 6.82
CA MET A 203 11.88 -3.07 7.61
C MET A 203 13.29 -3.54 7.96
N ASP A 204 14.21 -2.60 8.16
CA ASP A 204 15.57 -2.92 8.61
C ASP A 204 15.58 -3.34 10.09
N PHE A 205 15.75 -4.64 10.32
CA PHE A 205 15.87 -5.23 11.65
C PHE A 205 17.01 -4.62 12.47
N LEU A 206 18.19 -4.37 11.86
CA LEU A 206 19.36 -3.88 12.59
C LEU A 206 19.13 -2.46 13.09
N ALA A 207 18.61 -1.57 12.24
CA ALA A 207 18.23 -0.23 12.63
C ALA A 207 17.18 -0.26 13.77
N THR A 208 16.15 -1.09 13.62
CA THR A 208 15.03 -1.20 14.57
C THR A 208 15.48 -1.70 15.95
N VAL A 209 16.34 -2.71 16.01
CA VAL A 209 16.85 -3.25 17.29
C VAL A 209 17.88 -2.33 17.94
N THR A 210 18.69 -1.63 17.14
CA THR A 210 19.69 -0.67 17.64
C THR A 210 19.05 0.53 18.33
N GLU A 211 17.88 0.98 17.85
CA GLU A 211 17.08 2.03 18.50
C GLU A 211 16.69 1.66 19.93
N VAL A 212 16.44 0.37 20.19
CA VAL A 212 16.13 -0.11 21.53
C VAL A 212 17.39 -0.16 22.40
N HIS A 213 18.40 -0.91 21.97
CA HIS A 213 19.72 -0.94 22.62
C HIS A 213 20.80 -1.56 21.70
N PRO A 214 21.98 -0.94 21.53
CA PRO A 214 23.05 -1.45 20.66
C PRO A 214 23.56 -2.85 21.01
N SER A 215 23.47 -3.24 22.29
CA SER A 215 23.93 -4.57 22.74
C SER A 215 23.08 -5.74 22.24
N LEU A 216 21.91 -5.47 21.66
CA LEU A 216 20.97 -6.53 21.25
C LEU A 216 21.33 -7.12 19.88
N ILE A 217 22.26 -6.49 19.15
CA ILE A 217 22.81 -6.97 17.88
C ILE A 217 23.64 -8.23 18.16
N ASP A 218 23.51 -9.26 17.31
CA ASP A 218 24.20 -10.54 17.49
C ASP A 218 25.74 -10.47 17.43
N SER A 219 26.31 -9.35 16.95
CA SER A 219 27.76 -9.08 17.06
C SER A 219 28.23 -8.92 18.51
N VAL A 220 27.31 -8.70 19.46
CA VAL A 220 27.58 -8.56 20.88
C VAL A 220 27.27 -9.90 21.57
N GLY A 221 28.29 -10.49 22.21
CA GLY A 221 28.17 -11.80 22.85
C GLY A 221 27.02 -11.87 23.86
N ALA A 222 26.43 -13.06 24.05
CA ALA A 222 25.24 -13.28 24.88
C ALA A 222 25.36 -12.73 26.31
N HIS A 223 26.58 -12.65 26.86
CA HIS A 223 26.84 -12.13 28.20
C HIS A 223 26.82 -10.61 28.31
N SER A 224 26.92 -9.89 27.19
CA SER A 224 26.96 -8.43 27.12
C SER A 224 25.61 -7.80 26.71
N LYS A 225 24.56 -8.62 26.55
CA LYS A 225 23.20 -8.16 26.25
C LYS A 225 22.61 -7.51 27.51
N SER A 226 22.12 -6.28 27.38
CA SER A 226 21.43 -5.57 28.47
C SER A 226 20.17 -6.34 28.92
N VAL A 227 20.06 -6.63 30.22
CA VAL A 227 18.90 -7.31 30.85
C VAL A 227 17.99 -6.37 31.65
N SER A 228 18.15 -5.06 31.42
CA SER A 228 17.48 -4.04 32.22
C SER A 228 15.96 -4.02 32.02
N ASP A 229 15.23 -3.55 33.04
CA ASP A 229 13.78 -3.32 32.97
C ASP A 229 13.39 -2.40 31.80
N GLU A 230 14.20 -1.37 31.55
CA GLU A 230 13.98 -0.41 30.48
C GLU A 230 14.13 -1.06 29.10
N THR A 231 15.16 -1.91 28.91
CA THR A 231 15.37 -2.65 27.65
C THR A 231 14.18 -3.56 27.35
N ILE A 232 13.68 -4.28 28.36
CA ILE A 232 12.51 -5.18 28.21
C ILE A 232 11.24 -4.37 27.90
N SER A 233 11.03 -3.24 28.58
CA SER A 233 9.91 -2.33 28.34
C SER A 233 9.90 -1.78 26.91
N ARG A 234 11.04 -1.25 26.45
CA ARG A 234 11.21 -0.74 25.08
C ARG A 234 11.04 -1.82 24.01
N LEU A 235 11.62 -3.02 24.21
CA LEU A 235 11.39 -4.16 23.31
C LEU A 235 9.91 -4.54 23.24
N SER A 236 9.24 -4.61 24.40
CA SER A 236 7.80 -4.92 24.44
C SER A 236 6.98 -3.87 23.68
N LYS A 237 7.30 -2.58 23.86
CA LYS A 237 6.64 -1.47 23.16
C LYS A 237 6.86 -1.55 21.65
N MET A 238 8.10 -1.79 21.22
CA MET A 238 8.47 -1.95 19.82
C MET A 238 7.71 -3.13 19.18
N VAL A 239 7.64 -4.28 19.86
CA VAL A 239 6.87 -5.44 19.39
C VAL A 239 5.38 -5.11 19.24
N THR A 240 4.79 -4.32 20.15
CA THR A 240 3.39 -3.90 20.01
C THR A 240 3.18 -2.96 18.83
N GLU A 241 4.06 -1.97 18.65
CA GLU A 241 3.99 -1.01 17.53
C GLU A 241 4.14 -1.71 16.18
N LEU A 242 5.08 -2.64 16.05
CA LEU A 242 5.26 -3.42 14.83
C LEU A 242 4.07 -4.36 14.54
N LYS A 243 3.42 -4.91 15.58
CA LYS A 243 2.19 -5.71 15.41
C LYS A 243 1.03 -4.86 14.92
N GLU A 244 0.87 -3.65 15.46
CA GLU A 244 -0.16 -2.71 15.01
C GLU A 244 0.07 -2.29 13.55
N GLU A 245 1.32 -1.99 13.19
CA GLU A 245 1.68 -1.67 11.80
C GLU A 245 1.43 -2.86 10.86
N LYS A 246 1.73 -4.10 11.29
CA LYS A 246 1.40 -5.32 10.54
C LYS A 246 -0.10 -5.42 10.26
N VAL A 247 -0.94 -5.16 11.26
CA VAL A 247 -2.41 -5.17 11.11
C VAL A 247 -2.87 -4.09 10.12
N LYS A 248 -2.35 -2.87 10.26
CA LYS A 248 -2.69 -1.74 9.38
C LYS A 248 -2.33 -2.01 7.92
N ARG A 249 -1.10 -2.47 7.66
CA ARG A 249 -0.62 -2.78 6.30
C ARG A 249 -1.35 -3.95 5.68
N LEU A 250 -1.65 -5.00 6.46
CA LEU A 250 -2.46 -6.12 5.98
C LEU A 250 -3.85 -5.66 5.58
N GLY A 251 -4.53 -4.84 6.39
CA GLY A 251 -5.84 -4.29 6.06
C GLY A 251 -5.82 -3.46 4.78
N LYS A 252 -4.77 -2.66 4.58
CA LYS A 252 -4.57 -1.88 3.34
C LYS A 252 -4.39 -2.80 2.12
N ILE A 253 -3.53 -3.82 2.20
CA ILE A 253 -3.34 -4.79 1.12
C ILE A 253 -4.63 -5.55 0.80
N GLN A 254 -5.41 -5.95 1.81
CA GLN A 254 -6.68 -6.64 1.59
C GLN A 254 -7.70 -5.77 0.84
N ALA A 255 -7.79 -4.49 1.20
CA ALA A 255 -8.64 -3.53 0.51
C ALA A 255 -8.18 -3.31 -0.95
N LEU A 256 -6.87 -3.17 -1.18
CA LEU A 256 -6.31 -3.02 -2.53
C LEU A 256 -6.49 -4.28 -3.37
N ALA A 257 -6.26 -5.47 -2.81
CA ALA A 257 -6.48 -6.74 -3.50
C ALA A 257 -7.95 -6.93 -3.91
N SER A 258 -8.88 -6.48 -3.07
CA SER A 258 -10.32 -6.50 -3.39
C SER A 258 -10.64 -5.54 -4.55
N GLN A 259 -10.15 -4.29 -4.48
CA GLN A 259 -10.31 -3.30 -5.55
C GLN A 259 -9.70 -3.75 -6.87
N LEU A 260 -8.48 -4.30 -6.85
CA LEU A 260 -7.83 -4.88 -8.02
C LEU A 260 -8.68 -6.01 -8.63
N THR A 261 -9.21 -6.90 -7.79
CA THR A 261 -10.06 -8.01 -8.25
C THR A 261 -11.33 -7.49 -8.92
N ASP A 262 -11.99 -6.51 -8.32
CA ASP A 262 -13.20 -5.89 -8.88
C ASP A 262 -12.90 -5.17 -10.20
N LEU A 263 -11.82 -4.40 -10.28
CA LEU A 263 -11.40 -3.71 -11.49
C LEU A 263 -10.96 -4.67 -12.60
N TRP A 264 -10.24 -5.74 -12.30
CA TRP A 264 -9.88 -6.76 -13.29
C TRP A 264 -11.09 -7.52 -13.82
N ASN A 265 -12.08 -7.79 -12.96
CA ASN A 265 -13.34 -8.40 -13.37
C ASN A 265 -14.15 -7.46 -14.25
N LEU A 266 -14.14 -6.16 -13.95
CA LEU A 266 -14.82 -5.14 -14.76
C LEU A 266 -14.14 -4.93 -16.12
N MET A 267 -12.81 -4.99 -16.16
CA MET A 267 -12.01 -4.68 -17.34
C MET A 267 -11.70 -5.90 -18.22
N ASP A 268 -12.17 -7.09 -17.83
CA ASP A 268 -11.86 -8.39 -18.42
C ASP A 268 -10.34 -8.64 -18.56
N ALA A 269 -9.57 -8.28 -17.52
CA ALA A 269 -8.11 -8.41 -17.52
C ALA A 269 -7.67 -9.88 -17.63
N THR A 270 -6.62 -10.14 -18.41
CA THR A 270 -6.17 -11.51 -18.69
C THR A 270 -5.52 -12.16 -17.47
N VAL A 271 -5.39 -13.48 -17.48
CA VAL A 271 -4.80 -14.22 -16.35
C VAL A 271 -3.32 -13.82 -16.17
N GLU A 272 -2.61 -13.54 -17.25
CA GLU A 272 -1.20 -13.12 -17.22
C GLU A 272 -1.03 -11.74 -16.55
N GLU A 273 -1.94 -10.81 -16.80
CA GLU A 273 -1.95 -9.49 -16.15
C GLU A 273 -2.22 -9.61 -14.65
N ARG A 274 -3.13 -10.50 -14.25
CA ARG A 274 -3.45 -10.77 -12.84
C ARG A 274 -2.29 -11.44 -12.10
N GLN A 275 -1.57 -12.36 -12.75
CA GLN A 275 -0.46 -13.11 -12.16
C GLN A 275 0.67 -12.22 -11.65
N LEU A 276 0.89 -11.05 -12.26
CA LEU A 276 1.91 -10.09 -11.83
C LEU A 276 1.68 -9.60 -10.38
N PHE A 277 0.45 -9.67 -9.89
CA PHE A 277 0.02 -9.21 -8.57
C PHE A 277 -0.41 -10.35 -7.64
N ASP A 278 -0.05 -11.61 -7.94
CA ASP A 278 -0.36 -12.78 -7.10
C ASP A 278 0.16 -12.63 -5.66
N HIS A 279 1.30 -11.97 -5.50
CA HIS A 279 1.90 -11.66 -4.20
C HIS A 279 1.06 -10.70 -3.34
N VAL A 280 0.18 -9.90 -3.96
CA VAL A 280 -0.79 -9.02 -3.29
C VAL A 280 -2.10 -9.77 -3.06
N THR A 281 -2.62 -10.45 -4.08
CA THR A 281 -3.94 -11.11 -4.03
C THR A 281 -3.97 -12.33 -3.12
N CYS A 282 -2.85 -13.04 -2.95
CA CYS A 282 -2.76 -14.15 -1.98
C CYS A 282 -3.00 -13.73 -0.52
N ASN A 283 -2.85 -12.44 -0.22
CA ASN A 283 -3.10 -11.88 1.11
C ASN A 283 -4.56 -11.44 1.34
N MET A 284 -5.39 -11.42 0.29
CA MET A 284 -6.79 -10.95 0.34
C MET A 284 -7.64 -11.64 1.41
N SER A 285 -7.42 -12.94 1.63
CA SER A 285 -8.13 -13.73 2.66
C SER A 285 -7.19 -14.30 3.73
N SER A 286 -5.95 -13.81 3.78
CA SER A 286 -4.98 -14.28 4.76
C SER A 286 -5.23 -13.68 6.14
N THR A 287 -5.14 -14.51 7.17
CA THR A 287 -5.18 -14.05 8.57
C THR A 287 -3.81 -13.52 9.00
N LEU A 288 -3.78 -12.69 10.04
CA LEU A 288 -2.54 -12.05 10.54
C LEU A 288 -1.39 -13.04 10.79
N ASP A 289 -1.71 -14.24 11.29
CA ASP A 289 -0.73 -15.28 11.63
C ASP A 289 -0.21 -16.05 10.40
N ARG A 290 -0.96 -16.07 9.30
CA ARG A 290 -0.56 -16.76 8.07
C ARG A 290 0.40 -15.95 7.21
N VAL A 291 0.48 -14.64 7.43
CA VAL A 291 1.39 -13.75 6.69
C VAL A 291 2.77 -13.79 7.36
N THR A 292 3.60 -14.72 6.88
CA THR A 292 4.98 -14.94 7.35
C THR A 292 6.01 -14.76 6.24
N VAL A 293 5.57 -14.52 4.99
CA VAL A 293 6.47 -14.37 3.85
C VAL A 293 7.24 -13.05 4.00
N PRO A 294 8.58 -13.06 3.91
CA PRO A 294 9.38 -11.85 3.97
C PRO A 294 8.97 -10.85 2.88
N GLY A 295 8.84 -9.57 3.25
CA GLY A 295 8.47 -8.48 2.35
C GLY A 295 7.00 -8.47 1.91
N ALA A 296 6.15 -9.41 2.38
CA ALA A 296 4.75 -9.48 1.94
C ALA A 296 3.93 -8.22 2.28
N LEU A 297 4.32 -7.47 3.33
CA LEU A 297 3.70 -6.22 3.75
C LEU A 297 4.69 -5.04 3.67
N ALA A 298 5.67 -5.14 2.79
CA ALA A 298 6.60 -4.05 2.54
C ALA A 298 5.91 -2.87 1.85
N LEU A 299 6.45 -1.66 2.06
CA LEU A 299 5.82 -0.44 1.55
C LEU A 299 5.82 -0.39 0.02
N ASP A 300 6.88 -0.88 -0.62
CA ASP A 300 6.99 -1.00 -2.07
C ASP A 300 5.89 -1.89 -2.67
N VAL A 301 5.53 -2.99 -2.02
CA VAL A 301 4.41 -3.87 -2.45
C VAL A 301 3.07 -3.14 -2.35
N ILE A 302 2.86 -2.40 -1.26
CA ILE A 302 1.64 -1.59 -1.07
C ILE A 302 1.56 -0.51 -2.15
N ASP A 303 2.65 0.23 -2.34
CA ASP A 303 2.74 1.30 -3.33
C ASP A 303 2.50 0.74 -4.72
N GLN A 304 3.09 -0.40 -5.08
CA GLN A 304 2.87 -1.06 -6.37
C GLN A 304 1.38 -1.40 -6.59
N ALA A 305 0.69 -1.92 -5.57
CA ALA A 305 -0.74 -2.22 -5.64
C ALA A 305 -1.59 -0.94 -5.79
N GLU A 306 -1.27 0.13 -5.07
CA GLU A 306 -1.96 1.43 -5.18
C GLU A 306 -1.82 2.03 -6.58
N HIS A 307 -0.60 2.04 -7.12
CA HIS A 307 -0.35 2.54 -8.47
C HIS A 307 -1.10 1.73 -9.53
N GLU A 308 -1.23 0.41 -9.36
CA GLU A 308 -1.99 -0.41 -10.30
C GLU A 308 -3.50 -0.16 -10.21
N VAL A 309 -4.05 0.00 -9.00
CA VAL A 309 -5.47 0.42 -8.83
C VAL A 309 -5.70 1.75 -9.52
N GLU A 310 -4.85 2.75 -9.29
CA GLU A 310 -4.96 4.07 -9.92
C GLU A 310 -4.87 3.96 -11.46
N ARG A 311 -3.91 3.18 -11.97
CA ARG A 311 -3.76 2.95 -13.41
C ARG A 311 -5.00 2.30 -14.01
N LEU A 312 -5.60 1.33 -13.32
CA LEU A 312 -6.83 0.65 -13.77
C LEU A 312 -8.05 1.58 -13.71
N ASP A 313 -8.15 2.43 -12.69
CA ASP A 313 -9.21 3.44 -12.60
C ASP A 313 -9.12 4.48 -13.71
N GLN A 314 -7.90 4.96 -14.01
CA GLN A 314 -7.66 5.85 -15.15
C GLN A 314 -8.03 5.17 -16.49
N LEU A 315 -7.67 3.89 -16.65
CA LEU A 315 -8.02 3.11 -17.83
C LEU A 315 -9.54 2.91 -17.95
N LYS A 316 -10.23 2.65 -16.85
CA LYS A 316 -11.69 2.56 -16.76
C LYS A 316 -12.34 3.87 -17.18
N ALA A 317 -11.88 5.02 -16.67
CA ALA A 317 -12.38 6.34 -17.04
C ALA A 317 -12.15 6.63 -18.54
N SER A 318 -10.96 6.31 -19.07
CA SER A 318 -10.65 6.48 -20.49
C SER A 318 -11.55 5.61 -21.38
N ARG A 319 -11.76 4.34 -21.05
CA ARG A 319 -12.67 3.47 -21.81
C ARG A 319 -14.12 3.95 -21.71
N MET A 320 -14.55 4.43 -20.54
CA MET A 320 -15.88 4.99 -20.36
C MET A 320 -16.11 6.21 -21.25
N LYS A 321 -15.13 7.11 -21.32
CA LYS A 321 -15.14 8.27 -22.22
C LYS A 321 -15.29 7.86 -23.69
N ASP A 322 -14.54 6.86 -24.13
CA ASP A 322 -14.63 6.37 -25.52
C ASP A 322 -15.99 5.76 -25.83
N ILE A 323 -16.56 4.96 -24.92
CA ILE A 323 -17.87 4.34 -25.10
C ILE A 323 -18.96 5.42 -25.10
N ALA A 324 -18.92 6.35 -24.14
CA ALA A 324 -19.86 7.45 -24.05
C ALA A 324 -19.83 8.30 -25.33
N PHE A 325 -18.66 8.70 -25.83
CA PHE A 325 -18.60 9.46 -27.08
C PHE A 325 -19.08 8.69 -28.31
N LYS A 326 -18.89 7.36 -28.37
CA LYS A 326 -19.48 6.54 -29.43
C LYS A 326 -21.02 6.55 -29.37
N ARG A 327 -21.60 6.39 -28.17
CA ARG A 327 -23.06 6.47 -27.98
C ARG A 327 -23.60 7.86 -28.28
N GLN A 328 -22.87 8.91 -27.89
CA GLN A 328 -23.22 10.29 -28.19
C GLN A 328 -23.18 10.57 -29.70
N THR A 329 -22.21 10.01 -30.42
CA THR A 329 -22.15 10.12 -31.89
C THR A 329 -23.32 9.39 -32.54
N GLU A 330 -23.68 8.18 -32.08
CA GLU A 330 -24.88 7.47 -32.56
C GLU A 330 -26.14 8.32 -32.35
N LEU A 331 -26.27 8.95 -31.18
CA LEU A 331 -27.38 9.84 -30.87
C LEU A 331 -27.44 11.03 -31.84
N GLU A 332 -26.31 11.70 -32.06
CA GLU A 332 -26.19 12.82 -33.00
C GLU A 332 -26.53 12.42 -34.44
N ASP A 333 -26.08 11.25 -34.89
CA ASP A 333 -26.39 10.72 -36.23
C ASP A 333 -27.89 10.48 -36.41
N ILE A 334 -28.58 9.94 -35.38
CA ILE A 334 -30.04 9.74 -35.40
C ILE A 334 -30.76 11.08 -35.51
N TYR A 335 -30.34 12.06 -34.71
CA TYR A 335 -30.96 13.39 -34.72
C TYR A 335 -30.69 14.15 -36.02
N ALA A 336 -29.49 14.04 -36.59
CA ALA A 336 -29.17 14.59 -37.90
C ALA A 336 -30.05 13.97 -39.00
N GLN A 337 -30.23 12.65 -39.01
CA GLN A 337 -31.15 11.96 -39.93
C GLN A 337 -32.62 12.38 -39.73
N ALA A 338 -32.99 12.74 -38.51
CA ALA A 338 -34.31 13.23 -38.16
C ALA A 338 -34.50 14.76 -38.38
N HIS A 339 -33.47 15.46 -38.87
CA HIS A 339 -33.44 16.92 -39.03
C HIS A 339 -33.77 17.70 -37.73
N ILE A 340 -33.27 17.20 -36.60
CA ILE A 340 -33.39 17.82 -35.28
C ILE A 340 -32.08 18.52 -34.94
N ALA A 341 -32.15 19.84 -34.69
CA ALA A 341 -30.99 20.62 -34.30
C ALA A 341 -30.62 20.38 -32.83
N ILE A 342 -29.35 20.06 -32.56
CA ILE A 342 -28.82 19.80 -31.22
C ILE A 342 -27.49 20.51 -31.02
N ASP A 343 -27.26 20.96 -29.79
CA ASP A 343 -25.95 21.44 -29.34
C ASP A 343 -25.02 20.26 -28.98
N THR A 344 -24.29 19.80 -29.99
CA THR A 344 -23.25 18.75 -29.88
C THR A 344 -22.16 19.11 -28.87
N SER A 345 -21.77 20.38 -28.76
CA SER A 345 -20.68 20.79 -27.86
C SER A 345 -21.13 20.67 -26.41
N ALA A 346 -22.29 21.25 -26.07
CA ALA A 346 -22.83 21.18 -24.72
C ALA A 346 -23.16 19.76 -24.27
N ALA A 347 -23.55 18.87 -25.19
CA ALA A 347 -23.75 17.45 -24.88
C ALA A 347 -22.44 16.74 -24.50
N ARG A 348 -21.36 16.97 -25.27
CA ARG A 348 -20.04 16.38 -25.01
C ARG A 348 -19.39 16.92 -23.73
N ASP A 349 -19.55 18.22 -23.46
CA ASP A 349 -19.05 18.84 -22.24
C ASP A 349 -19.75 18.29 -20.98
N ARG A 350 -21.06 18.01 -21.07
CA ARG A 350 -21.81 17.35 -19.99
C ARG A 350 -21.28 15.94 -19.71
N ILE A 351 -20.99 15.15 -20.75
CA ILE A 351 -20.42 13.80 -20.60
C ILE A 351 -19.06 13.86 -19.90
N LEU A 352 -18.19 14.78 -20.31
CA LEU A 352 -16.88 14.98 -19.67
C LEU A 352 -17.03 15.34 -18.19
N SER A 353 -17.91 16.29 -17.88
CA SER A 353 -18.16 16.69 -16.49
C SER A 353 -18.66 15.55 -15.60
N VAL A 354 -19.43 14.61 -16.16
CA VAL A 354 -19.93 13.44 -15.41
C VAL A 354 -18.81 12.43 -15.18
N ILE A 355 -17.97 12.17 -16.18
CA ILE A 355 -16.86 11.21 -16.08
C ILE A 355 -15.75 11.73 -15.15
N ASP A 356 -15.47 13.03 -15.18
CA ASP A 356 -14.47 13.65 -14.31
C ASP A 356 -14.94 13.77 -12.85
N SER A 357 -16.24 13.58 -12.59
CA SER A 357 -16.77 13.53 -11.23
C SER A 357 -16.47 12.16 -10.60
N SER A 358 -15.70 12.12 -9.51
CA SER A 358 -15.24 10.87 -8.88
C SER A 358 -16.34 10.02 -8.20
N MET A 359 -17.61 10.43 -8.33
CA MET A 359 -18.75 9.84 -7.63
C MET A 359 -19.73 9.15 -8.58
N PHE A 360 -19.37 8.99 -9.85
CA PHE A 360 -20.30 8.52 -10.87
C PHE A 360 -20.12 7.03 -11.19
N GLU A 361 -21.22 6.28 -11.17
CA GLU A 361 -21.23 4.86 -11.55
C GLU A 361 -21.33 4.71 -13.08
N PRO A 362 -20.31 4.16 -13.77
CA PRO A 362 -20.28 4.18 -15.23
C PRO A 362 -21.44 3.40 -15.89
N SER A 363 -22.02 2.44 -15.17
CA SER A 363 -23.20 1.70 -15.61
C SER A 363 -24.45 2.60 -15.77
N GLU A 364 -24.62 3.60 -14.90
CA GLU A 364 -25.74 4.52 -14.93
C GLU A 364 -25.68 5.47 -16.14
N LEU A 365 -24.49 5.94 -16.51
CA LEU A 365 -24.33 6.84 -17.68
C LEU A 365 -24.68 6.09 -18.95
N LEU A 366 -24.14 4.88 -19.09
CA LEU A 366 -24.43 4.07 -20.27
C LEU A 366 -25.93 3.75 -20.37
N ALA A 367 -26.60 3.46 -19.25
CA ALA A 367 -28.03 3.24 -19.23
C ALA A 367 -28.83 4.50 -19.61
N ASP A 368 -28.43 5.68 -19.10
CA ASP A 368 -29.06 6.94 -19.48
C ASP A 368 -28.85 7.25 -20.98
N MET A 369 -27.63 7.07 -21.48
CA MET A 369 -27.32 7.23 -22.90
C MET A 369 -28.11 6.26 -23.79
N GLU A 370 -28.28 5.01 -23.37
CA GLU A 370 -29.13 4.04 -24.05
C GLU A 370 -30.60 4.47 -24.09
N ASN A 371 -31.11 5.00 -22.97
CA ASN A 371 -32.45 5.56 -22.91
C ASN A 371 -32.60 6.79 -23.83
N GLN A 372 -31.60 7.66 -23.90
CA GLN A 372 -31.60 8.81 -24.80
C GLN A 372 -31.60 8.37 -26.28
N ILE A 373 -30.78 7.38 -26.64
CA ILE A 373 -30.75 6.80 -27.98
C ILE A 373 -32.11 6.18 -28.33
N LEU A 374 -32.74 5.46 -27.40
CA LEU A 374 -34.04 4.86 -27.61
C LEU A 374 -35.11 5.93 -27.91
N LYS A 375 -35.18 6.99 -27.08
CA LYS A 375 -36.08 8.13 -27.31
C LYS A 375 -35.82 8.82 -28.64
N ALA A 376 -34.55 9.01 -29.01
CA ALA A 376 -34.19 9.59 -30.30
C ALA A 376 -34.63 8.72 -31.50
N LYS A 377 -34.52 7.39 -31.37
CA LYS A 377 -35.01 6.45 -32.39
C LYS A 377 -36.54 6.50 -32.53
N GLU A 378 -37.26 6.57 -31.41
CA GLU A 378 -38.71 6.74 -31.41
C GLU A 378 -39.11 8.06 -32.09
N GLU A 379 -38.48 9.17 -31.72
CA GLU A 379 -38.71 10.49 -32.30
C GLU A 379 -38.40 10.48 -33.82
N ALA A 380 -37.25 9.94 -34.24
CA ALA A 380 -36.90 9.81 -35.65
C ALA A 380 -37.92 8.96 -36.42
N SER A 381 -38.44 7.89 -35.80
CA SER A 381 -39.47 7.05 -36.41
C SER A 381 -40.80 7.80 -36.60
N SER A 382 -41.16 8.68 -35.66
CA SER A 382 -42.38 9.49 -35.74
C SER A 382 -42.30 10.51 -36.90
N ARG A 383 -41.11 11.12 -37.10
CA ARG A 383 -40.87 12.14 -38.14
C ARG A 383 -40.70 11.55 -39.54
N LYS A 384 -40.38 10.25 -39.64
CA LYS A 384 -40.03 9.58 -40.89
C LYS A 384 -41.03 9.81 -42.03
N ASP A 385 -42.33 9.66 -41.77
CA ASP A 385 -43.35 9.81 -42.82
C ASP A 385 -43.45 11.27 -43.33
N ILE A 386 -43.19 12.25 -42.47
CA ILE A 386 -43.14 13.67 -42.86
C ILE A 386 -41.87 13.94 -43.66
N LEU A 387 -40.70 13.52 -43.16
CA LEU A 387 -39.41 13.72 -43.83
C LEU A 387 -39.38 13.09 -45.23
N GLU A 388 -39.89 11.87 -45.40
CA GLU A 388 -40.03 11.24 -46.73
C GLU A 388 -40.88 12.08 -47.71
N LYS A 389 -41.82 12.89 -47.21
CA LYS A 389 -42.60 13.82 -48.04
C LYS A 389 -41.88 15.14 -48.27
N VAL A 390 -41.14 15.63 -47.28
CA VAL A 390 -40.23 16.77 -47.45
C VAL A 390 -39.24 16.45 -48.57
N ASP A 391 -38.61 15.27 -48.57
CA ASP A 391 -37.69 14.83 -49.64
C ASP A 391 -38.38 14.81 -51.02
N ARG A 392 -39.58 14.24 -51.10
CA ARG A 392 -40.36 14.23 -52.36
C ARG A 392 -40.72 15.64 -52.82
N TRP A 393 -41.03 16.54 -51.90
CA TRP A 393 -41.31 17.94 -52.19
C TRP A 393 -40.06 18.67 -52.67
N MET A 394 -38.92 18.51 -51.99
CA MET A 394 -37.63 19.10 -52.38
C MET A 394 -37.21 18.62 -53.78
N LEU A 395 -37.26 17.32 -54.06
CA LEU A 395 -36.97 16.76 -55.39
C LEU A 395 -37.91 17.30 -56.48
N ALA A 396 -39.19 17.53 -56.15
CA ALA A 396 -40.13 18.14 -57.09
C ALA A 396 -39.81 19.62 -57.35
N CYS A 397 -39.36 20.35 -56.33
CA CYS A 397 -38.90 21.74 -56.46
C CYS A 397 -37.59 21.84 -57.28
N GLU A 398 -36.66 20.90 -57.10
CA GLU A 398 -35.44 20.80 -57.92
C GLU A 398 -35.78 20.55 -59.39
N GLU A 399 -36.69 19.62 -59.67
CA GLU A 399 -37.17 19.38 -61.04
C GLU A 399 -37.95 20.56 -61.62
N GLU A 400 -38.64 21.36 -60.79
CA GLU A 400 -39.24 22.63 -61.21
C GLU A 400 -38.17 23.62 -61.65
N SER A 401 -37.15 23.85 -60.81
CA SER A 401 -36.04 24.74 -61.12
C SER A 401 -35.33 24.32 -62.42
N TRP A 402 -35.04 23.02 -62.55
CA TRP A 402 -34.43 22.48 -63.78
C TRP A 402 -35.31 22.72 -65.01
N LEU A 403 -36.63 22.56 -64.90
CA LEU A 403 -37.56 22.83 -65.99
C LEU A 403 -37.65 24.33 -66.33
N GLU A 404 -37.57 25.21 -65.34
CA GLU A 404 -37.51 26.66 -65.51
C GLU A 404 -36.26 27.04 -66.30
N ASP A 405 -35.09 26.55 -65.90
CA ASP A 405 -33.82 26.78 -66.59
C ASP A 405 -33.83 26.23 -68.02
N TYR A 406 -34.29 24.99 -68.19
CA TYR A 406 -34.45 24.37 -69.50
C TYR A 406 -35.48 25.11 -70.38
N SER A 407 -36.42 25.86 -69.79
CA SER A 407 -37.39 26.65 -70.54
C SER A 407 -36.90 28.05 -70.92
N ARG A 408 -35.82 28.52 -70.29
CA ARG A 408 -35.13 29.78 -70.61
C ARG A 408 -34.01 29.58 -71.66
N ASP A 409 -33.60 28.35 -71.92
CA ASP A 409 -32.57 28.02 -72.91
C ASP A 409 -33.08 28.20 -74.35
N ASP A 410 -32.53 29.17 -75.09
CA ASP A 410 -32.85 29.44 -76.49
C ASP A 410 -32.39 28.31 -77.44
N ASN A 411 -31.42 27.48 -77.04
CA ASN A 411 -30.91 26.35 -77.81
C ASN A 411 -31.66 25.03 -77.53
N ARG A 412 -32.78 25.08 -76.80
CA ARG A 412 -33.59 23.93 -76.38
C ARG A 412 -34.04 23.02 -77.52
N TYR A 413 -34.28 23.60 -78.70
CA TYR A 413 -34.72 22.88 -79.91
C TYR A 413 -33.59 22.65 -80.92
N SER A 414 -32.34 22.93 -80.55
CA SER A 414 -31.20 22.57 -81.40
C SER A 414 -31.21 21.07 -81.68
N ALA A 415 -30.97 20.68 -82.94
CA ALA A 415 -31.05 19.29 -83.42
C ALA A 415 -29.86 18.43 -82.93
N THR A 416 -29.61 18.47 -81.63
CA THR A 416 -28.51 17.79 -80.95
C THR A 416 -29.00 16.41 -80.47
N ARG A 417 -28.14 15.40 -80.58
CA ARG A 417 -28.43 14.01 -80.17
C ARG A 417 -28.75 13.97 -78.66
N GLY A 418 -30.04 13.96 -78.30
CA GLY A 418 -30.51 13.99 -76.90
C GLY A 418 -31.72 14.89 -76.65
N ALA A 419 -32.07 15.79 -77.58
CA ALA A 419 -33.19 16.73 -77.42
C ALA A 419 -34.54 16.04 -77.11
N HIS A 420 -34.82 14.88 -77.72
CA HIS A 420 -36.03 14.10 -77.45
C HIS A 420 -36.08 13.54 -76.02
N LEU A 421 -34.93 13.18 -75.44
CA LEU A 421 -34.86 12.68 -74.06
C LEU A 421 -35.09 13.82 -73.05
N ASN A 422 -34.49 15.00 -73.30
CA ASN A 422 -34.71 16.19 -72.49
C ASN A 422 -36.14 16.71 -72.61
N LEU A 423 -36.76 16.62 -73.80
CA LEU A 423 -38.18 16.91 -73.98
C LEU A 423 -39.06 15.95 -73.17
N LYS A 424 -38.76 14.64 -73.18
CA LYS A 424 -39.46 13.65 -72.36
C LYS A 424 -39.26 13.88 -70.86
N ARG A 425 -38.07 14.30 -70.42
CA ARG A 425 -37.82 14.71 -69.02
C ARG A 425 -38.62 15.97 -68.68
N ALA A 426 -38.66 16.95 -69.57
CA ALA A 426 -39.42 18.18 -69.36
C ALA A 426 -40.93 17.96 -69.29
N GLU A 427 -41.49 17.04 -70.08
CA GLU A 427 -42.89 16.64 -69.96
C GLU A 427 -43.17 15.95 -68.62
N LYS A 428 -42.30 15.04 -68.19
CA LYS A 428 -42.38 14.42 -66.86
C LYS A 428 -42.25 15.45 -65.73
N ALA A 429 -41.31 16.38 -65.85
CA ALA A 429 -41.13 17.47 -64.89
C ALA A 429 -42.37 18.36 -64.83
N ARG A 430 -42.99 18.73 -65.97
CA ARG A 430 -44.27 19.49 -65.97
C ARG A 430 -45.38 18.77 -65.19
N VAL A 431 -45.50 17.46 -65.36
CA VAL A 431 -46.48 16.65 -64.61
C VAL A 431 -46.16 16.67 -63.12
N LEU A 432 -44.88 16.62 -62.73
CA LEU A 432 -44.45 16.69 -61.34
C LEU A 432 -44.69 18.09 -60.74
N VAL A 433 -44.34 19.16 -61.45
CA VAL A 433 -44.56 20.56 -61.06
C VAL A 433 -46.05 20.87 -60.82
N ASN A 434 -46.91 20.35 -61.69
CA ASN A 434 -48.36 20.47 -61.52
C ASN A 434 -48.88 19.75 -60.26
N LYS A 435 -48.15 18.76 -59.74
CA LYS A 435 -48.50 18.03 -58.51
C LYS A 435 -47.93 18.69 -57.26
N ILE A 436 -46.99 19.63 -57.36
CA ILE A 436 -46.36 20.29 -56.20
C ILE A 436 -47.40 20.91 -55.25
N PRO A 437 -48.45 21.64 -55.68
CA PRO A 437 -49.44 22.19 -54.74
C PRO A 437 -50.07 21.10 -53.86
N ALA A 438 -50.45 19.97 -54.47
CA ALA A 438 -51.05 18.85 -53.75
C ALA A 438 -50.05 18.17 -52.79
N ILE A 439 -48.76 18.14 -53.14
CA ILE A 439 -47.71 17.65 -52.23
C ILE A 439 -47.55 18.58 -51.03
N VAL A 440 -47.52 19.90 -51.25
CA VAL A 440 -47.44 20.92 -50.19
C VAL A 440 -48.65 20.86 -49.27
N ASP A 441 -49.87 20.79 -49.82
CA ASP A 441 -51.10 20.71 -49.00
C ASP A 441 -51.14 19.43 -48.16
N MET A 442 -50.70 18.30 -48.71
CA MET A 442 -50.58 17.04 -47.98
C MET A 442 -49.52 17.14 -46.86
N LEU A 443 -48.40 17.80 -47.14
CA LEU A 443 -47.33 17.99 -46.17
C LEU A 443 -47.77 18.90 -45.02
N VAL A 444 -48.47 20.00 -45.31
CA VAL A 444 -49.08 20.88 -44.30
C VAL A 444 -50.06 20.10 -43.42
N ALA A 445 -50.99 19.35 -44.01
CA ALA A 445 -51.98 18.60 -43.26
C ALA A 445 -51.34 17.55 -42.34
N LYS A 446 -50.32 16.83 -42.82
CA LYS A 446 -49.59 15.84 -42.01
C LYS A 446 -48.74 16.46 -40.92
N THR A 447 -48.08 17.58 -41.21
CA THR A 447 -47.27 18.31 -40.22
C THR A 447 -48.16 18.84 -39.11
N GLN A 448 -49.31 19.45 -39.44
CA GLN A 448 -50.28 19.91 -38.45
C GLN A 448 -50.84 18.77 -37.59
N ALA A 449 -51.15 17.61 -38.19
CA ALA A 449 -51.61 16.45 -37.42
C ALA A 449 -50.55 15.95 -36.44
N TRP A 450 -49.28 15.92 -36.85
CA TRP A 450 -48.17 15.54 -35.99
C TRP A 450 -47.95 16.56 -34.87
N GLU A 451 -47.97 17.87 -35.16
CA GLU A 451 -47.82 18.93 -34.15
C GLU A 451 -48.94 18.91 -33.11
N GLN A 452 -50.17 18.57 -33.51
CA GLN A 452 -51.31 18.41 -32.61
C GLN A 452 -51.16 17.18 -31.70
N GLU A 453 -50.63 16.08 -32.22
CA GLU A 453 -50.39 14.85 -31.45
C GLU A 453 -49.24 15.02 -30.44
N HIS A 454 -48.16 15.69 -30.85
CA HIS A 454 -46.92 15.81 -30.07
C HIS A 454 -46.84 17.11 -29.24
N ASN A 455 -47.84 18.02 -29.37
CA ASN A 455 -47.89 19.33 -28.72
C ASN A 455 -46.63 20.18 -28.88
N THR A 456 -45.89 20.00 -29.97
CA THR A 456 -44.64 20.68 -30.27
C THR A 456 -44.57 21.00 -31.75
N ALA A 457 -43.91 22.11 -32.10
CA ALA A 457 -43.76 22.52 -33.50
C ALA A 457 -42.79 21.59 -34.24
N PHE A 458 -43.12 21.20 -35.46
CA PHE A 458 -42.25 20.38 -36.29
C PHE A 458 -41.18 21.28 -36.92
N THR A 459 -39.94 21.11 -36.50
CA THR A 459 -38.79 21.80 -37.07
C THR A 459 -38.07 20.94 -38.10
N TYR A 460 -37.41 21.56 -39.05
CA TYR A 460 -36.48 20.95 -39.98
C TYR A 460 -35.20 21.78 -39.92
N ASP A 461 -34.12 21.17 -39.43
CA ASP A 461 -32.83 21.83 -39.21
C ASP A 461 -32.93 23.15 -38.40
N GLY A 462 -33.84 23.16 -37.42
CA GLY A 462 -34.08 24.29 -36.52
C GLY A 462 -35.12 25.32 -37.01
N VAL A 463 -35.69 25.16 -38.20
CA VAL A 463 -36.74 26.06 -38.75
C VAL A 463 -38.10 25.36 -38.77
N ALA A 464 -39.18 26.03 -38.40
CA ALA A 464 -40.51 25.43 -38.44
C ALA A 464 -40.93 25.05 -39.88
N LEU A 465 -41.27 23.78 -40.11
CA LEU A 465 -41.59 23.27 -41.45
C LEU A 465 -42.81 23.97 -42.06
N LEU A 466 -43.84 24.27 -41.27
CA LEU A 466 -44.99 25.02 -41.74
C LEU A 466 -44.62 26.43 -42.23
N ALA A 467 -43.71 27.11 -41.54
CA ALA A 467 -43.23 28.43 -41.96
C ALA A 467 -42.47 28.33 -43.30
N MET A 468 -41.62 27.32 -43.47
CA MET A 468 -40.92 27.09 -44.75
C MET A 468 -41.91 26.83 -45.91
N LEU A 469 -42.99 26.09 -45.67
CA LEU A 469 -44.00 25.81 -46.68
C LEU A 469 -44.85 27.04 -47.03
N ASP A 470 -45.12 27.90 -46.05
CA ASP A 470 -45.82 29.17 -46.29
C ASP A 470 -44.95 30.17 -47.04
N GLU A 471 -43.66 30.29 -46.70
CA GLU A 471 -42.70 31.07 -47.48
C GLU A 471 -42.61 30.57 -48.92
N TYR A 472 -42.56 29.24 -49.12
CA TYR A 472 -42.59 28.64 -50.45
C TYR A 472 -43.87 28.98 -51.23
N ARG A 473 -45.04 28.96 -50.57
CA ARG A 473 -46.32 29.33 -51.20
C ARG A 473 -46.31 30.78 -51.68
N ILE A 474 -45.79 31.70 -50.86
CA ILE A 474 -45.65 33.11 -51.24
C ILE A 474 -44.71 33.25 -52.44
N LEU A 475 -43.52 32.65 -52.37
CA LEU A 475 -42.53 32.72 -53.45
C LEU A 475 -43.09 32.17 -54.78
N ARG A 476 -43.85 31.08 -54.73
CA ARG A 476 -44.49 30.51 -55.92
C ARG A 476 -45.55 31.45 -56.51
N GLN A 477 -46.37 32.07 -55.67
CA GLN A 477 -47.36 33.06 -56.12
C GLN A 477 -46.69 34.25 -56.78
N GLU A 478 -45.61 34.78 -56.20
CA GLU A 478 -44.81 35.86 -56.79
C GLU A 478 -44.24 35.46 -58.16
N LYS A 479 -43.69 34.26 -58.29
CA LYS A 479 -43.21 33.72 -59.58
C LYS A 479 -44.33 33.61 -60.62
N GLU A 480 -45.51 33.15 -60.23
CA GLU A 480 -46.67 33.03 -61.13
C GLU A 480 -47.22 34.40 -61.55
N GLU A 481 -47.25 35.37 -60.63
CA GLU A 481 -47.58 36.76 -60.88
C GLU A 481 -46.57 37.43 -61.80
N GLU A 482 -45.27 37.23 -61.59
CA GLU A 482 -44.22 37.76 -62.47
C GLU A 482 -44.37 37.18 -63.89
N LYS A 483 -44.60 35.86 -64.02
CA LYS A 483 -44.93 35.23 -65.31
C LYS A 483 -46.21 35.82 -65.93
N ARG A 484 -47.20 36.21 -65.12
CA ARG A 484 -48.41 36.90 -65.60
C ARG A 484 -48.10 38.33 -66.06
N ARG A 485 -47.36 39.11 -65.28
CA ARG A 485 -46.89 40.47 -65.64
C ARG A 485 -46.06 40.44 -66.91
N MET A 486 -45.15 39.47 -67.07
CA MET A 486 -44.37 39.28 -68.31
C MET A 486 -45.25 38.93 -69.51
N ARG A 487 -46.29 38.10 -69.34
CA ARG A 487 -47.25 37.82 -70.41
C ARG A 487 -48.09 39.05 -70.76
N ASP A 488 -48.50 39.84 -69.77
CA ASP A 488 -49.30 41.03 -70.00
C ASP A 488 -48.44 42.17 -70.60
N GLN A 489 -47.18 42.32 -70.20
CA GLN A 489 -46.20 43.19 -70.84
C GLN A 489 -45.89 42.75 -72.27
N LYS A 490 -45.78 41.43 -72.51
CA LYS A 490 -45.64 40.89 -73.87
C LYS A 490 -46.88 41.19 -74.71
N LYS A 491 -48.10 41.06 -74.17
CA LYS A 491 -49.33 41.45 -74.86
C LYS A 491 -49.39 42.95 -75.15
N ILE A 492 -48.94 43.82 -74.24
CA ILE A 492 -48.87 45.26 -74.46
C ILE A 492 -47.82 45.59 -75.54
N ASN A 493 -46.65 44.97 -75.49
CA ASN A 493 -45.62 45.13 -76.53
C ASN A 493 -46.11 44.60 -77.90
N ASP A 494 -46.81 43.46 -77.93
CA ASP A 494 -47.42 42.89 -79.14
C ASP A 494 -48.56 43.79 -79.66
N GLN A 495 -49.33 44.43 -78.77
CA GLN A 495 -50.35 45.43 -79.13
C GLN A 495 -49.73 46.72 -79.68
N LEU A 496 -48.64 47.21 -79.07
CA LEU A 496 -47.88 48.36 -79.58
C LEU A 496 -47.20 48.04 -80.92
N ALA A 497 -46.72 46.82 -81.13
CA ALA A 497 -46.21 46.35 -82.41
C ALA A 497 -47.34 46.27 -83.46
N ALA A 498 -48.52 45.76 -83.10
CA ALA A 498 -49.70 45.72 -83.96
C ALA A 498 -50.28 47.12 -84.25
N GLU A 499 -50.15 48.07 -83.31
CA GLU A 499 -50.50 49.48 -83.52
C GLU A 499 -49.47 50.21 -84.39
N GLN A 500 -48.17 49.92 -84.26
CA GLN A 500 -47.15 50.37 -85.22
C GLN A 500 -47.40 49.80 -86.62
N GLU A 501 -47.80 48.52 -86.75
CA GLU A 501 -48.24 47.95 -88.03
C GLU A 501 -49.53 48.60 -88.57
N LYS A 502 -50.43 49.11 -87.69
CA LYS A 502 -51.61 49.89 -88.11
C LYS A 502 -51.31 51.35 -88.45
N LEU A 503 -50.31 51.97 -87.83
CA LEU A 503 -49.88 53.36 -88.08
C LEU A 503 -49.04 53.47 -89.36
N PHE A 504 -48.28 52.43 -89.68
CA PHE A 504 -47.62 52.25 -90.98
C PHE A 504 -48.51 51.38 -91.89
N GLY A 505 -49.60 51.99 -92.36
CA GLY A 505 -50.56 51.37 -93.27
C GLY A 505 -49.89 50.59 -94.42
N SER A 506 -50.45 49.41 -94.68
CA SER A 506 -50.07 48.46 -95.72
C SER A 506 -49.71 49.15 -97.04
N LYS A 507 -48.47 48.95 -97.51
CA LYS A 507 -48.17 49.16 -98.94
C LYS A 507 -48.19 47.81 -99.68
N PRO A 508 -48.94 47.70 -100.80
CA PRO A 508 -48.94 46.52 -101.64
C PRO A 508 -47.62 46.39 -102.41
N SER A 509 -47.24 45.14 -102.67
CA SER A 509 -46.13 44.70 -103.52
C SER A 509 -46.26 45.21 -104.98
N PRO A 510 -45.17 45.21 -105.78
CA PRO A 510 -45.14 44.21 -106.85
C PRO A 510 -43.73 43.73 -107.26
N ALA A 511 -43.55 42.41 -107.42
CA ALA A 511 -43.24 41.78 -108.72
C ALA A 511 -42.91 40.29 -108.52
N ARG A 512 -43.77 39.45 -109.09
CA ARG A 512 -43.57 38.01 -109.31
C ARG A 512 -42.75 37.82 -110.61
N PRO A 513 -42.16 36.63 -110.86
CA PRO A 513 -42.87 35.70 -111.76
C PRO A 513 -43.15 34.32 -111.16
N GLN A 514 -44.15 33.70 -111.77
CA GLN A 514 -44.86 32.48 -111.40
C GLN A 514 -44.11 31.20 -111.78
N SER A 515 -44.30 30.11 -111.04
CA SER A 515 -44.95 28.85 -111.45
C SER A 515 -44.81 27.86 -110.26
N ALA A 516 -45.72 26.94 -109.93
CA ALA A 516 -46.89 26.38 -110.58
C ALA A 516 -47.98 25.95 -109.55
N LYS A 517 -49.19 25.78 -110.11
CA LYS A 517 -50.49 25.32 -109.54
C LYS A 517 -50.38 23.97 -108.79
N LYS A 518 -51.21 23.63 -107.78
CA LYS A 518 -52.67 23.42 -107.85
C LYS A 518 -53.37 23.44 -106.46
N LEU A 519 -54.44 24.24 -106.42
CA LEU A 519 -55.82 24.16 -105.87
C LEU A 519 -56.30 23.11 -104.81
N PRO A 520 -57.43 23.42 -104.09
CA PRO A 520 -57.75 22.97 -102.72
C PRO A 520 -59.14 22.33 -102.49
N GLY A 521 -59.38 21.86 -101.24
CA GLY A 521 -60.69 21.78 -100.55
C GLY A 521 -61.35 20.38 -100.44
N PRO A 522 -62.40 20.15 -99.61
CA PRO A 522 -62.97 20.95 -98.51
C PRO A 522 -63.31 20.13 -97.22
N ARG A 523 -63.89 20.82 -96.22
CA ARG A 523 -64.49 20.27 -94.97
C ARG A 523 -65.86 19.61 -95.19
N ALA A 524 -66.23 18.76 -94.22
CA ALA A 524 -67.52 18.67 -93.49
C ALA A 524 -68.45 17.44 -93.68
N ASN A 525 -68.67 16.76 -92.53
CA ASN A 525 -69.90 16.19 -91.95
C ASN A 525 -70.86 15.22 -92.68
N GLY A 526 -71.28 14.21 -91.90
CA GLY A 526 -72.49 13.38 -92.02
C GLY A 526 -72.19 11.98 -92.54
N GLY A 527 -72.54 10.85 -91.91
CA GLY A 527 -73.48 10.52 -90.84
C GLY A 527 -74.23 9.25 -91.25
N ALA A 528 -74.34 8.26 -90.34
CA ALA A 528 -75.20 7.05 -90.40
C ALA A 528 -74.88 6.00 -91.52
N VAL A 529 -75.03 4.67 -91.40
CA VAL A 529 -75.71 3.79 -90.44
C VAL A 529 -75.26 2.31 -90.68
N ASN A 530 -75.24 1.52 -89.60
CA ASN A 530 -75.37 0.05 -89.45
C ASN A 530 -74.53 -0.99 -90.22
N GLY A 531 -74.08 -2.00 -89.45
CA GLY A 531 -74.21 -3.41 -89.86
C GLY A 531 -73.04 -4.34 -89.54
N THR A 532 -72.97 -4.89 -88.32
CA THR A 532 -72.22 -6.14 -88.01
C THR A 532 -72.82 -7.35 -88.75
N PRO A 533 -72.07 -8.44 -89.05
CA PRO A 533 -71.97 -9.54 -88.08
C PRO A 533 -70.67 -10.37 -88.08
N ASN A 534 -70.51 -11.11 -86.97
CA ASN A 534 -69.52 -12.14 -86.63
C ASN A 534 -69.11 -13.14 -87.74
N ARG A 535 -67.84 -13.59 -87.72
CA ARG A 535 -67.52 -15.04 -87.69
C ARG A 535 -66.08 -15.38 -87.23
N ARG A 536 -66.05 -16.37 -86.33
CA ARG A 536 -64.98 -17.26 -85.85
C ARG A 536 -63.81 -17.53 -86.81
N LEU A 537 -62.64 -17.85 -86.25
CA LEU A 537 -62.05 -19.20 -86.32
C LEU A 537 -60.99 -19.39 -85.21
N SER A 538 -61.29 -20.34 -84.31
CA SER A 538 -60.33 -21.06 -83.47
C SER A 538 -59.79 -22.25 -84.25
N VAL A 539 -58.48 -22.50 -84.24
CA VAL A 539 -57.91 -23.84 -84.37
C VAL A 539 -56.73 -23.96 -83.39
N GLN A 540 -56.59 -25.18 -82.91
CA GLN A 540 -56.06 -25.67 -81.67
C GLN A 540 -55.03 -26.76 -81.99
N GLN A 541 -53.97 -26.88 -81.18
CA GLN A 541 -53.32 -28.14 -80.75
C GLN A 541 -52.24 -27.75 -79.71
N GLN A 542 -52.28 -28.14 -78.41
CA GLN A 542 -52.17 -29.49 -77.79
C GLN A 542 -50.86 -30.20 -78.15
N ASN A 543 -50.03 -30.79 -77.28
CA ASN A 543 -50.06 -31.26 -75.87
C ASN A 543 -48.60 -31.24 -75.34
N GLY A 544 -48.28 -31.11 -74.04
CA GLY A 544 -48.25 -32.18 -73.01
C GLY A 544 -46.95 -33.03 -73.09
N VAL A 545 -46.23 -33.54 -72.07
CA VAL A 545 -46.42 -33.84 -70.62
C VAL A 545 -45.05 -34.37 -70.09
N ARG A 546 -44.62 -34.00 -68.85
CA ARG A 546 -43.70 -34.67 -67.85
C ARG A 546 -42.27 -35.10 -68.35
N SER A 547 -41.20 -35.29 -67.57
CA SER A 547 -40.95 -35.85 -66.23
C SER A 547 -39.49 -35.63 -65.76
N ALA A 548 -39.29 -35.64 -64.43
CA ALA A 548 -38.18 -36.22 -63.64
C ALA A 548 -36.67 -36.14 -64.04
N SER A 549 -35.90 -35.51 -63.14
CA SER A 549 -34.61 -35.89 -62.51
C SER A 549 -33.66 -36.90 -63.19
N ARG A 550 -32.38 -36.53 -63.39
CA ARG A 550 -31.21 -37.07 -62.64
C ARG A 550 -29.84 -36.52 -63.10
N ASP A 551 -28.99 -36.27 -62.09
CA ASP A 551 -27.54 -36.48 -61.93
C ASP A 551 -26.48 -35.95 -62.92
N GLY A 552 -25.36 -35.43 -62.36
CA GLY A 552 -24.09 -35.47 -63.11
C GLY A 552 -22.90 -34.54 -62.79
N ARG A 553 -22.60 -34.21 -61.53
CA ARG A 553 -21.23 -34.30 -60.94
C ARG A 553 -20.03 -33.59 -61.62
N ARG A 554 -19.40 -32.63 -60.90
CA ARG A 554 -18.00 -32.75 -60.44
C ARG A 554 -17.63 -31.73 -59.35
N GLU A 555 -17.03 -32.26 -58.29
CA GLU A 555 -16.43 -31.61 -57.11
C GLU A 555 -15.05 -31.01 -57.45
N SER A 556 -14.56 -30.04 -56.65
CA SER A 556 -13.48 -30.28 -55.67
C SER A 556 -12.91 -28.99 -55.03
N VAL A 557 -13.11 -28.88 -53.70
CA VAL A 557 -12.13 -28.68 -52.60
C VAL A 557 -11.09 -27.52 -52.64
N ARG A 558 -11.07 -26.73 -51.53
CA ARG A 558 -9.97 -25.85 -50.99
C ARG A 558 -8.73 -26.70 -50.54
N PRO A 559 -7.75 -26.30 -49.69
CA PRO A 559 -7.31 -25.03 -49.10
C PRO A 559 -5.75 -24.80 -49.09
N SER A 560 -5.32 -23.73 -48.40
CA SER A 560 -4.04 -23.54 -47.67
C SER A 560 -2.94 -22.65 -48.29
N ALA A 561 -2.43 -21.72 -47.46
CA ALA A 561 -1.19 -20.93 -47.60
C ALA A 561 0.07 -21.77 -47.23
N PRO A 562 1.34 -21.28 -47.05
CA PRO A 562 1.95 -19.92 -47.21
C PRO A 562 3.42 -19.89 -47.80
N VAL A 563 4.10 -18.72 -47.71
CA VAL A 563 5.54 -18.45 -47.36
C VAL A 563 6.43 -17.62 -48.34
N ASN A 564 6.85 -16.42 -47.83
CA ASN A 564 8.09 -15.58 -47.94
C ASN A 564 8.81 -15.28 -49.29
N TYR A 565 9.48 -14.13 -49.50
CA TYR A 565 10.47 -13.39 -48.67
C TYR A 565 10.62 -11.93 -49.16
N VAL A 566 11.04 -10.99 -48.27
CA VAL A 566 12.18 -10.02 -48.44
C VAL A 566 12.25 -9.00 -47.28
N ALA A 567 13.34 -9.15 -46.51
CA ALA A 567 14.24 -8.20 -45.81
C ALA A 567 13.77 -6.84 -45.24
N ILE A 568 14.01 -6.66 -43.93
CA ILE A 568 14.56 -5.42 -43.33
C ILE A 568 15.60 -5.79 -42.26
N ALA A 569 16.69 -5.02 -42.23
CA ALA A 569 17.85 -5.11 -41.34
C ALA A 569 17.55 -4.76 -39.87
N LYS A 570 18.38 -5.28 -38.97
CA LYS A 570 18.52 -4.80 -37.59
C LYS A 570 19.99 -4.85 -37.19
N ASP A 571 20.50 -3.71 -36.75
CA ASP A 571 21.74 -3.58 -35.98
C ASP A 571 21.55 -4.20 -34.59
N ASP A 572 22.59 -4.83 -34.07
CA ASP A 572 22.76 -5.09 -32.64
C ASP A 572 24.22 -4.82 -32.24
N ALA A 573 24.37 -4.14 -31.11
CA ALA A 573 25.63 -3.91 -30.42
C ALA A 573 25.67 -4.71 -29.11
N ALA A 574 26.81 -5.37 -28.91
CA ALA A 574 27.51 -5.59 -27.65
C ALA A 574 26.94 -6.53 -26.56
N SER A 575 27.59 -7.71 -26.50
CA SER A 575 28.57 -8.08 -25.44
C SER A 575 28.18 -9.04 -24.31
N GLN A 576 29.24 -9.81 -23.96
CA GLN A 576 29.53 -10.65 -22.79
C GLN A 576 29.08 -12.12 -22.85
N ALA A 577 29.86 -13.11 -22.39
CA ALA A 577 31.25 -13.20 -21.93
C ALA A 577 31.64 -14.70 -21.87
N SER A 578 32.94 -14.99 -21.96
CA SER A 578 33.50 -16.33 -21.73
C SER A 578 33.99 -16.50 -20.28
N SER A 579 33.69 -17.67 -19.72
CA SER A 579 34.49 -18.50 -18.81
C SER A 579 35.46 -17.87 -17.81
N THR A 580 35.23 -18.16 -16.52
CA THR A 580 36.11 -18.99 -15.66
C THR A 580 35.28 -19.64 -14.56
#